data_AF-Q1QKE2-F1
#
_entry.id   AF-Q1QKE2-F1
#
_cell.length_a   1.000
_cell.length_b   1.000
_cell.length_c   1.000
_cell.angle_alpha   90.00
_cell.angle_beta   90.00
_cell.angle_gamma   90.00
#
_symmetry.space_group_name_H-M   'P 1'
#
loop_
_entity.id
_entity.type
_entity.pdbx_description
1 polymer ?
#
loop_
_entity_poly.entity_id
_entity_poly.type
_entity_poly.pdbx_seq_one_letter_code
_entity_poly.pdbx_strand_id
1 'polypeptide(L)' 'MPSYIVYAKEANTMRADRRNSIIVNAADAETARAEAEALIGPATGALAGFAVVDIASAPIFVVRGHQPTRGITGEVL' A
#
# COMPACT_ATOMS: atom_id res chain seq x y z
N MET A 1 -5.70 19.66 0.73
CA MET A 1 -5.49 18.57 -0.25
C MET A 1 -5.98 17.29 0.39
N PRO A 2 -6.85 16.52 -0.27
CA PRO A 2 -7.36 15.27 0.29
C PRO A 2 -6.25 14.24 0.50
N SER A 3 -6.47 13.34 1.45
CA SER A 3 -5.55 12.26 1.78
C SER A 3 -6.13 10.94 1.29
N TYR A 4 -5.33 10.19 0.57
CA TYR A 4 -5.69 8.89 -0.01
C TYR A 4 -4.85 7.79 0.61
N ILE A 5 -5.45 6.63 0.80
CA ILE A 5 -4.76 5.39 1.09
C ILE A 5 -4.72 4.52 -0.16
N VAL A 6 -3.52 4.11 -0.55
CA VAL A 6 -3.28 3.10 -1.57
C VAL A 6 -2.90 1.81 -0.87
N TYR A 7 -3.69 0.75 -1.01
CA TYR A 7 -3.51 -0.49 -0.25
C TYR A 7 -3.74 -1.74 -1.08
N ALA A 8 -3.13 -2.83 -0.63
CA ALA A 8 -3.33 -4.15 -1.22
C ALA A 8 -4.77 -4.62 -0.95
N LYS A 9 -5.59 -4.69 -2.00
CA LYS A 9 -7.00 -5.08 -1.89
C LYS A 9 -7.17 -6.54 -1.47
N GLU A 10 -6.27 -7.39 -1.93
CA GLU A 10 -6.24 -8.82 -1.60
C GLU A 10 -5.49 -9.06 -0.28
N ALA A 11 -6.02 -9.96 0.54
CA ALA A 11 -5.40 -10.30 1.81
C ALA A 11 -4.02 -10.95 1.61
N ASN A 12 -3.06 -10.60 2.47
CA ASN A 12 -1.69 -11.13 2.46
C ASN A 12 -0.86 -10.80 1.20
N THR A 13 -1.34 -9.91 0.34
CA THR A 13 -0.54 -9.38 -0.76
C THR A 13 0.44 -8.35 -0.22
N MET A 14 1.72 -8.60 -0.47
CA MET A 14 2.83 -7.79 0.04
C MET A 14 3.72 -7.40 -1.13
N ARG A 15 4.05 -6.11 -1.24
CA ARG A 15 5.03 -5.65 -2.24
C ARG A 15 6.44 -6.07 -1.85
N ALA A 16 7.34 -6.01 -2.83
CA ALA A 16 8.76 -6.36 -2.66
C ALA A 16 9.46 -5.57 -1.53
N ASP A 17 8.97 -4.36 -1.21
CA ASP A 17 9.47 -3.49 -0.14
C ASP A 17 8.83 -3.79 1.23
N ARG A 18 8.05 -4.88 1.34
CA ARG A 18 7.33 -5.28 2.56
C ARG A 18 6.24 -4.30 3.02
N ARG A 19 5.81 -3.35 2.17
CA ARG A 19 4.71 -2.44 2.48
C ARG A 19 3.42 -2.88 1.79
N ASN A 20 2.31 -2.83 2.51
CA ASN A 20 0.98 -3.21 2.04
C ASN A 20 0.01 -2.01 1.92
N SER A 21 0.39 -0.85 2.45
CA SER A 21 -0.36 0.40 2.34
C SER A 21 0.57 1.61 2.31
N ILE A 22 0.18 2.64 1.57
CA ILE A 22 0.82 3.95 1.49
C ILE A 22 -0.26 5.02 1.64
N ILE A 23 0.00 6.04 2.45
CA ILE A 23 -0.87 7.22 2.56
C ILE A 23 -0.20 8.38 1.84
N VAL A 24 -0.93 9.06 0.96
CA VAL A 24 -0.44 10.21 0.19
C VAL A 24 -1.47 11.33 0.17
N ASN A 25 -0.99 12.57 0.00
CA ASN A 25 -1.86 13.72 -0.24
C ASN A 25 -1.87 14.03 -1.74
N ALA A 26 -3.05 14.09 -2.34
CA ALA A 26 -3.19 14.27 -3.79
C ALA A 26 -4.48 15.02 -4.12
N ALA A 27 -4.62 15.50 -5.35
CA ALA A 27 -5.85 16.15 -5.81
C ALA A 27 -6.99 15.15 -6.06
N ASP A 28 -6.65 13.96 -6.55
CA ASP A 28 -7.56 12.89 -6.91
C ASP A 28 -6.90 11.50 -6.76
N ALA A 29 -7.68 10.44 -6.99
CA ALA A 29 -7.23 9.05 -6.83
C ALA A 29 -6.19 8.62 -7.88
N GLU A 30 -6.17 9.22 -9.07
CA GLU A 30 -5.18 8.90 -10.11
C GLU A 30 -3.81 9.48 -9.74
N THR A 31 -3.80 10.74 -9.33
CA THR A 31 -2.63 11.44 -8.80
C THR A 31 -2.12 10.74 -7.54
N ALA A 32 -3.01 10.30 -6.64
CA ALA A 32 -2.62 9.53 -5.46
C ALA A 32 -1.87 8.24 -5.82
N ARG A 33 -2.29 7.54 -6.87
CA ARG A 33 -1.58 6.34 -7.33
C ARG A 33 -0.19 6.69 -7.85
N ALA A 34 -0.08 7.72 -8.67
CA ALA A 34 1.20 8.16 -9.22
C ALA A 34 2.19 8.61 -8.13
N GLU A 35 1.73 9.40 -7.16
CA GLU A 35 2.53 9.82 -6.00
C GLU A 35 2.94 8.62 -5.15
N ALA A 36 2.03 7.67 -4.92
CA ALA A 36 2.35 6.45 -4.22
C ALA A 36 3.39 5.62 -4.99
N GLU A 37 3.31 5.52 -6.32
CA GLU A 37 4.33 4.85 -7.14
C GLU A 37 5.70 5.54 -7.06
N ALA A 38 5.74 6.87 -7.05
CA ALA A 38 6.99 7.62 -6.91
C ALA A 38 7.71 7.30 -5.58
N LEU A 39 6.97 7.04 -4.49
CA LEU A 39 7.53 6.67 -3.18
C LEU A 39 8.10 5.24 -3.14
N ILE A 40 7.76 4.39 -4.11
CA ILE A 40 8.23 3.01 -4.21
C ILE A 40 9.59 2.94 -4.92
N GLY A 41 9.87 3.91 -5.79
CA GLY A 41 11.04 3.91 -6.66
C GLY A 41 10.72 3.37 -8.06
N PRO A 42 11.72 2.88 -8.84
CA PRO A 42 11.62 2.66 -10.28
C PRO A 42 10.75 1.46 -10.71
N ALA A 43 9.99 0.86 -9.81
CA ALA A 43 9.12 -0.26 -10.10
C ALA A 43 7.76 0.21 -10.62
N THR A 44 7.72 0.67 -11.88
CA THR A 44 6.47 1.02 -12.56
C THR A 44 5.48 -0.16 -12.52
N GLY A 45 4.24 0.10 -12.13
CA GLY A 45 3.22 -0.93 -11.99
C GLY A 45 3.31 -1.76 -10.70
N ALA A 46 4.16 -1.38 -9.73
CA ALA A 46 4.21 -2.03 -8.41
C ALA A 46 2.89 -1.93 -7.63
N LEU A 47 2.00 -1.00 -8.00
CA LEU A 47 0.66 -0.85 -7.44
C LEU A 47 -0.44 -1.40 -8.36
N ALA A 48 -0.10 -2.18 -9.40
CA ALA A 48 -1.09 -2.88 -10.20
C ALA A 48 -1.94 -3.79 -9.30
N GLY A 49 -3.26 -3.56 -9.27
CA GLY A 49 -4.20 -4.29 -8.41
C GLY A 49 -4.38 -3.73 -6.98
N PHE A 50 -3.68 -2.65 -6.61
CA PHE A 50 -3.94 -1.94 -5.36
C PHE A 50 -5.20 -1.07 -5.48
N ALA A 51 -5.97 -1.00 -4.40
CA ALA A 51 -7.10 -0.10 -4.29
C ALA A 51 -6.62 1.28 -3.83
N VAL A 52 -7.29 2.32 -4.32
CA VAL A 52 -7.07 3.71 -3.89
C VAL A 52 -8.38 4.23 -3.34
N VAL A 53 -8.35 4.73 -2.11
CA VAL A 53 -9.54 5.22 -1.41
C VAL A 53 -9.22 6.55 -0.73
N ASP A 54 -10.14 7.51 -0.81
CA ASP A 54 -10.08 8.74 -0.03
C ASP A 54 -10.38 8.43 1.44
N ILE A 55 -9.49 8.85 2.32
CA ILE A 55 -9.57 8.56 3.75
C ILE A 55 -10.81 9.23 4.37
N ALA A 56 -11.23 10.39 3.86
CA ALA A 56 -12.38 11.11 4.42
C ALA A 56 -13.72 10.38 4.18
N SER A 57 -13.80 9.56 3.13
CA SER A 57 -14.99 8.81 2.73
C SER A 57 -14.89 7.30 2.93
N ALA A 58 -13.74 6.82 3.42
CA ALA A 58 -13.49 5.40 3.64
C ALA A 58 -14.33 4.82 4.80
N PRO A 59 -14.93 3.62 4.64
CA PRO A 59 -15.40 2.86 5.79
C PRO A 59 -14.22 2.41 6.66
N ILE A 60 -14.47 1.95 7.89
CA ILE A 60 -13.42 1.35 8.71
C ILE A 60 -13.05 -0.02 8.11
N PHE A 61 -11.77 -0.21 7.77
CA PHE A 61 -11.23 -1.48 7.28
C PHE A 61 -9.83 -1.75 7.83
N VAL A 62 -9.37 -3.01 7.70
CA VAL A 62 -8.04 -3.44 8.12
C VAL A 62 -7.29 -3.97 6.92
N VAL A 63 -6.10 -3.41 6.66
CA VAL A 63 -5.17 -3.94 5.65
C VAL A 63 -4.31 -5.02 6.29
N ARG A 64 -4.57 -6.29 5.97
CA ARG A 64 -3.78 -7.41 6.48
C ARG A 64 -2.55 -7.66 5.60
N GLY A 65 -1.38 -7.37 6.15
CA GLY A 65 -0.10 -7.76 5.55
C GLY A 65 0.18 -9.26 5.74
N HIS A 66 1.16 -9.77 5.03
CA HIS A 66 1.67 -11.11 5.27
C HIS A 66 2.26 -11.19 6.68
N GLN A 67 2.07 -12.31 7.40
CA GLN A 67 2.81 -12.54 8.64
C GLN A 67 4.32 -12.47 8.34
N PRO A 68 5.15 -11.90 9.24
CA PRO A 68 6.59 -12.00 9.10
C PRO A 68 6.93 -13.49 9.00
N THR A 69 7.43 -13.91 7.84
CA THR A 69 8.02 -15.23 7.69
C THR A 69 9.22 -15.25 8.63
N ARG A 70 9.14 -16.02 9.73
CA ARG A 70 10.31 -16.33 10.55
C ARG A 70 11.41 -16.76 9.59
N GLY A 71 12.58 -16.11 9.65
CA GLY A 71 13.75 -16.60 8.94
C GLY A 71 14.04 -18.04 9.36
N ILE A 72 14.71 -18.82 8.51
CA ILE A 72 15.14 -20.20 8.80
C ILE A 72 15.89 -20.31 10.16
N THR A 73 16.40 -19.20 10.69
CA THR A 73 17.13 -19.08 11.96
C THR A 73 16.28 -18.69 13.18
N GLY A 74 14.99 -18.40 13.04
CA GLY A 74 14.09 -18.13 14.16
C GLY A 74 14.20 -16.73 14.80
N GLU A 75 15.03 -15.83 14.28
CA GLU A 75 15.04 -14.43 14.73
C GLU A 75 13.88 -13.64 14.13
N VAL A 76 13.25 -12.81 14.98
CA VAL A 76 12.28 -11.80 14.56
C VAL A 76 13.08 -10.60 14.07
N LEU A 77 13.09 -10.39 12.75
CA LEU A 77 13.59 -9.16 12.13
C LEU A 77 12.61 -8.00 12.35
#